data_AF-A0A7K0FFI6-F1
#
_entry.id   AF-A0A7K0FFI6-F1
#
_cell.length_a   1.000
_cell.length_b   1.000
_cell.length_c   1.000
_cell.angle_alpha   90.00
_cell.angle_beta   90.00
_cell.angle_gamma   90.00
#
_symmetry.space_group_name_H-M   'P 1'
#
loop_
_entity.id
_entity.type
_entity.pdbx_description
1 polymer ?
#
loop_
_entity_poly.entity_id
_entity_poly.type
_entity_poly.pdbx_seq_one_letter_code
_entity_poly.pdbx_strand_id
1 'polypeptide(L)'
;MKYLIIKCLIISLISCNIQSQEKKIIFDFLASCKDENIEITSIKEKYICENKSNTAKKEDSDKFIEYSISLVRKEMQSKDLSKLKILHVANEAQEVKKEFINEDFSKVFVLKDGEKIIEYFLIENGKINAFTTMKKGSIKVFIILCN
;
A
#
# COMPACT_ATOMS: atom_id res chain seq x y z
N MET A 1 1.90 -22.77 15.42
CA MET A 1 2.71 -21.57 15.12
C MET A 1 1.84 -20.33 15.27
N LYS A 2 2.05 -19.55 16.34
CA LYS A 2 1.33 -18.29 16.60
C LYS A 2 2.17 -17.15 16.03
N TYR A 3 1.70 -16.51 14.97
CA TYR A 3 2.23 -15.23 14.54
C TYR A 3 1.18 -14.17 14.83
N LEU A 4 1.45 -13.36 15.86
CA LEU A 4 0.74 -12.12 16.14
C LEU A 4 1.61 -11.00 15.57
N ILE A 5 1.26 -10.49 14.39
CA ILE A 5 1.83 -9.23 13.89
C ILE A 5 0.75 -8.18 14.08
N ILE A 6 0.77 -7.56 15.25
CA ILE A 6 0.10 -6.27 15.49
C ILE A 6 1.23 -5.24 15.53
N LYS A 7 1.27 -4.36 14.52
CA LYS A 7 1.97 -3.08 14.62
C LYS A 7 0.91 -2.00 14.38
N CYS A 8 0.53 -1.32 15.45
CA CYS A 8 -0.20 -0.06 15.36
C CYS A 8 0.68 0.96 14.62
N LEU A 9 0.09 1.68 13.67
CA LEU A 9 0.70 2.84 13.05
C LEU A 9 0.53 4.04 14.00
N ILE A 10 1.63 4.73 14.29
CA ILE A 10 1.64 6.07 14.88
C ILE A 10 2.61 6.87 14.02
N ILE A 11 2.12 7.75 13.13
CA ILE A 11 2.98 8.71 12.42
C ILE A 11 2.26 10.07 12.29
N SER A 12 3.01 11.12 12.62
CA SER A 12 2.64 12.54 12.65
C SER A 12 3.13 13.29 11.40
N LEU A 13 2.19 14.03 10.80
CA LEU A 13 2.18 15.26 9.95
C LEU A 13 3.55 15.78 9.42
N ILE A 14 3.70 16.12 8.13
CA ILE A 14 3.28 17.39 7.47
C ILE A 14 2.85 17.15 6.00
N SER A 15 1.88 17.91 5.47
CA SER A 15 1.61 18.02 4.02
C SER A 15 0.98 19.36 3.59
N CYS A 16 1.25 19.79 2.35
CA CYS A 16 0.31 20.54 1.51
C CYS A 16 0.64 20.39 0.00
N ASN A 17 -0.40 20.15 -0.81
CA ASN A 17 -0.51 20.24 -2.28
C ASN A 17 -0.20 19.02 -3.20
N ILE A 18 -0.46 17.77 -2.78
CA ILE A 18 0.11 16.54 -3.42
C ILE A 18 -0.95 15.56 -4.05
N GLN A 19 -2.25 15.82 -3.94
CA GLN A 19 -3.29 14.78 -4.10
C GLN A 19 -3.42 14.10 -5.48
N SER A 20 -3.25 14.81 -6.60
CA SER A 20 -3.42 14.19 -7.95
C SER A 20 -2.26 13.29 -8.35
N GLN A 21 -1.06 13.56 -7.84
CA GLN A 21 0.15 12.82 -8.18
C GLN A 21 0.20 11.48 -7.42
N GLU A 22 -0.30 11.45 -6.19
CA GLU A 22 -0.34 10.27 -5.32
C GLU A 22 -1.27 9.18 -5.85
N LYS A 23 -2.45 9.56 -6.36
CA LYS A 23 -3.36 8.61 -7.04
C LYS A 23 -2.71 7.97 -8.26
N LYS A 24 -1.93 8.75 -9.03
CA LYS A 24 -1.20 8.25 -10.20
C LYS A 24 -0.14 7.21 -9.80
N ILE A 25 0.61 7.46 -8.72
CA ILE A 25 1.61 6.51 -8.21
C ILE A 25 0.97 5.16 -7.89
N ILE A 26 -0.20 5.17 -7.23
CA ILE A 26 -0.91 3.92 -6.89
C ILE A 26 -1.40 3.23 -8.16
N PHE A 27 -1.99 3.95 -9.12
CA PHE A 27 -2.43 3.35 -10.39
C PHE A 27 -1.26 2.76 -11.19
N ASP A 28 -0.14 3.48 -11.33
CA ASP A 28 1.05 3.02 -12.04
C ASP A 28 1.66 1.78 -11.35
N PHE A 29 1.65 1.74 -10.01
CA PHE A 29 2.03 0.55 -9.24
C PHE A 29 1.12 -0.64 -9.55
N LEU A 30 -0.21 -0.47 -9.50
CA LEU A 30 -1.17 -1.55 -9.79
C LEU A 30 -1.07 -2.04 -11.23
N ALA A 31 -0.88 -1.13 -12.19
CA ALA A 31 -0.64 -1.46 -13.59
C ALA A 31 0.65 -2.28 -13.76
N SER A 32 1.72 -1.89 -13.06
CA SER A 32 2.99 -2.63 -13.08
C SER A 32 2.84 -4.02 -12.45
N CYS A 33 2.05 -4.13 -11.38
CA CYS A 33 1.70 -5.41 -10.77
C CYS A 33 0.92 -6.32 -11.72
N LYS A 34 0.07 -5.75 -12.58
CA LYS A 34 -0.71 -6.49 -13.58
C LYS A 34 0.13 -6.95 -14.78
N ASP A 35 1.15 -6.19 -15.16
CA ASP A 35 2.09 -6.59 -16.22
C ASP A 35 3.01 -7.71 -15.74
N GLU A 36 2.88 -8.91 -16.32
CA GLU A 36 3.68 -10.09 -15.97
C GLU A 36 5.14 -9.97 -16.45
N ASN A 37 5.43 -9.08 -17.40
CA ASN A 37 6.78 -8.90 -17.94
C ASN A 37 7.68 -8.05 -17.03
N ILE A 38 7.09 -7.32 -16.07
CA ILE A 38 7.87 -6.47 -15.15
C ILE A 38 8.33 -7.30 -13.95
N GLU A 39 9.62 -7.25 -13.64
CA GLU A 39 10.17 -7.93 -12.47
C GLU A 39 9.67 -7.30 -11.16
N ILE A 40 9.42 -8.14 -10.14
CA ILE A 40 8.93 -7.68 -8.83
C ILE A 40 9.94 -6.72 -8.17
N THR A 41 11.23 -6.98 -8.35
CA THR A 41 12.34 -6.12 -7.90
C THR A 41 12.24 -4.72 -8.50
N SER A 42 11.99 -4.60 -9.81
CA SER A 42 11.81 -3.31 -10.47
C SER A 42 10.58 -2.54 -9.95
N ILE A 43 9.48 -3.24 -9.63
CA ILE A 43 8.30 -2.62 -9.01
C ILE A 43 8.65 -2.09 -7.63
N LYS A 44 9.35 -2.89 -6.82
CA LYS A 44 9.80 -2.50 -5.48
C LYS A 44 10.63 -1.23 -5.54
N GLU A 45 11.71 -1.23 -6.30
CA GLU A 45 12.66 -0.09 -6.39
C GLU A 45 11.97 1.21 -6.85
N LYS A 46 11.06 1.09 -7.83
CA LYS A 46 10.36 2.23 -8.42
C LYS A 46 9.35 2.86 -7.46
N TYR A 47 8.50 2.06 -6.82
CA TYR A 47 7.32 2.58 -6.12
C TYR A 47 7.41 2.53 -4.60
N ILE A 48 8.26 1.67 -4.02
CA ILE A 48 8.29 1.43 -2.58
C ILE A 48 9.37 2.30 -1.90
N CYS A 49 9.06 2.83 -0.72
CA CYS A 49 10.05 3.47 0.15
C CYS A 49 11.02 2.42 0.71
N GLU A 50 12.32 2.55 0.42
CA GLU A 50 13.35 1.75 1.08
C GLU A 50 13.96 2.51 2.24
N ASN A 51 14.05 1.84 3.39
CA ASN A 51 14.74 2.37 4.55
C ASN A 51 16.21 1.90 4.56
N LYS A 52 17.15 2.78 4.90
CA LYS A 52 18.58 2.42 5.04
C LYS A 52 18.81 1.69 6.37
N SER A 53 18.35 0.45 6.47
CA SER A 53 18.56 -0.39 7.67
C SER A 53 19.78 -1.31 7.53
N ASN A 54 20.25 -1.87 8.66
CA ASN A 54 21.33 -2.85 8.69
C ASN A 54 21.08 -4.02 7.73
N THR A 55 22.11 -4.45 7.01
CA THR A 55 22.07 -5.42 5.89
C THR A 55 21.27 -6.70 6.16
N ALA A 56 21.42 -7.33 7.33
CA ALA A 56 20.69 -8.57 7.64
C ALA A 56 19.16 -8.38 7.82
N LYS A 57 18.72 -7.24 8.38
CA LYS A 57 17.28 -6.92 8.48
C LYS A 57 16.70 -6.47 7.16
N LYS A 58 17.56 -5.99 6.25
CA LYS A 58 17.18 -5.55 4.91
C LYS A 58 16.72 -6.72 4.06
N GLU A 59 17.45 -7.84 4.02
CA GLU A 59 17.08 -9.00 3.19
C GLU A 59 15.73 -9.61 3.56
N ASP A 60 15.43 -9.77 4.85
CA ASP A 60 14.13 -10.30 5.30
C ASP A 60 12.99 -9.34 4.98
N SER A 61 13.23 -8.04 5.13
CA SER A 61 12.28 -6.99 4.74
C SER A 61 12.03 -7.01 3.24
N ASP A 62 13.08 -7.10 2.42
CA ASP A 62 13.00 -7.15 0.96
C ASP A 62 12.18 -8.36 0.50
N LYS A 63 12.48 -9.56 1.01
CA LYS A 63 11.70 -10.77 0.72
C LYS A 63 10.24 -10.62 1.10
N PHE A 64 9.95 -9.99 2.23
CA PHE A 64 8.58 -9.76 2.68
C PHE A 64 7.82 -8.76 1.79
N ILE A 65 8.48 -7.67 1.37
CA ILE A 65 7.91 -6.69 0.43
C ILE A 65 7.65 -7.34 -0.92
N GLU A 66 8.60 -8.08 -1.47
CA GLU A 66 8.48 -8.76 -2.75
C GLU A 66 7.37 -9.83 -2.72
N TYR A 67 7.29 -10.60 -1.64
CA TYR A 67 6.17 -11.52 -1.40
C TYR A 67 4.84 -10.79 -1.43
N SER A 68 4.76 -9.63 -0.81
CA SER A 68 3.54 -8.83 -0.71
C SER A 68 3.13 -8.22 -2.04
N ILE A 69 4.09 -7.71 -2.82
CA ILE A 69 3.85 -7.29 -4.21
C ILE A 69 3.34 -8.48 -5.04
N SER A 70 3.85 -9.69 -4.81
CA SER A 70 3.36 -10.90 -5.50
C SER A 70 1.89 -11.21 -5.21
N LEU A 71 1.40 -10.91 -3.99
CA LEU A 71 0.00 -11.10 -3.62
C LEU A 71 -0.89 -10.09 -4.35
N VAL A 72 -0.49 -8.81 -4.36
CA VAL A 72 -1.20 -7.76 -5.09
C VAL A 72 -1.22 -8.07 -6.58
N ARG A 73 -0.09 -8.50 -7.17
CA ARG A 73 -0.01 -8.97 -8.57
C ARG A 73 -1.02 -10.07 -8.86
N LYS A 74 -1.09 -11.11 -8.03
CA LYS A 74 -2.05 -12.21 -8.20
C LYS A 74 -3.50 -11.71 -8.14
N GLU A 75 -3.80 -10.80 -7.23
CA GLU A 75 -5.14 -10.21 -7.15
C GLU A 75 -5.47 -9.40 -8.42
N MET A 76 -4.54 -8.54 -8.86
CA MET A 76 -4.71 -7.66 -10.02
C MET A 76 -4.84 -8.39 -11.35
N GLN A 77 -4.37 -9.63 -11.47
CA GLN A 77 -4.58 -10.43 -12.68
C GLN A 77 -6.07 -10.59 -12.99
N SER A 78 -6.89 -10.81 -11.97
CA SER A 78 -8.34 -11.00 -12.11
C SER A 78 -9.15 -9.69 -12.19
N LYS A 79 -8.51 -8.53 -11.98
CA LYS A 79 -9.18 -7.24 -11.85
C LYS A 79 -9.08 -6.39 -13.11
N ASP A 80 -10.15 -5.68 -13.43
CA ASP A 80 -10.15 -4.67 -14.48
C ASP A 80 -9.80 -3.31 -13.85
N LEU A 81 -8.60 -2.80 -14.14
CA LEU A 81 -8.10 -1.55 -13.56
C LEU A 81 -8.99 -0.35 -13.89
N SER A 82 -9.70 -0.36 -15.02
CA SER A 82 -10.58 0.73 -15.43
C SER A 82 -11.82 0.89 -14.53
N LYS A 83 -12.18 -0.18 -13.80
CA LYS A 83 -13.32 -0.21 -12.89
C LYS A 83 -12.94 0.13 -11.45
N LEU A 84 -11.65 0.15 -11.16
CA LEU A 84 -11.15 0.46 -9.83
C LEU A 84 -11.12 1.97 -9.59
N LYS A 85 -11.39 2.37 -8.35
CA LYS A 85 -11.34 3.78 -7.92
C LYS A 85 -10.35 3.95 -6.79
N ILE A 86 -9.57 5.02 -6.86
CA ILE A 86 -8.65 5.42 -5.79
C ILE A 86 -9.20 6.68 -5.14
N LEU A 87 -9.57 6.55 -3.87
CA LEU A 87 -10.18 7.62 -3.10
C LEU A 87 -9.24 8.06 -1.99
N HIS A 88 -9.17 9.36 -1.77
CA HIS A 88 -8.43 9.94 -0.66
C HIS A 88 -9.28 9.88 0.62
N VAL A 89 -8.76 9.26 1.68
CA VAL A 89 -9.54 9.02 2.91
C VAL A 89 -9.96 10.32 3.59
N ALA A 90 -9.12 11.37 3.53
CA ALA A 90 -9.45 12.64 4.17
C ALA A 90 -10.76 13.25 3.65
N ASN A 91 -11.04 13.11 2.36
CA ASN A 91 -12.08 13.87 1.66
C ASN A 91 -13.17 12.98 1.03
N GLU A 92 -12.81 11.81 0.50
CA GLU A 92 -13.66 11.01 -0.41
C GLU A 92 -14.11 9.66 0.19
N ALA A 93 -13.51 9.22 1.29
CA ALA A 93 -13.84 7.95 1.96
C ALA A 93 -13.86 8.13 3.49
N GLN A 94 -14.70 9.03 3.99
CA GLN A 94 -14.72 9.38 5.42
C GLN A 94 -15.16 8.20 6.32
N GLU A 95 -15.92 7.26 5.77
CA GLU A 95 -16.40 6.06 6.45
C GLU A 95 -15.28 5.18 6.98
N VAL A 96 -14.14 5.12 6.27
CA VAL A 96 -12.97 4.32 6.65
C VAL A 96 -12.07 5.00 7.67
N LYS A 97 -12.25 6.31 7.95
CA LYS A 97 -11.46 7.00 8.98
C LYS A 97 -11.56 6.32 10.35
N LYS A 98 -12.70 5.71 10.65
CA LYS A 98 -12.96 4.98 11.91
C LYS A 98 -12.14 3.70 12.06
N GLU A 99 -11.59 3.18 10.96
CA GLU A 99 -10.74 1.98 10.96
C GLU A 99 -9.28 2.28 11.33
N PHE A 100 -8.90 3.56 11.38
CA PHE A 100 -7.56 4.01 11.75
C PHE A 100 -7.60 4.77 13.08
N ILE A 101 -6.67 4.46 13.97
CA ILE A 101 -6.57 5.09 15.29
C ILE A 101 -5.45 6.14 15.21
N ASN A 102 -5.79 7.42 15.28
CA ASN A 102 -4.87 8.58 15.32
C ASN A 102 -3.89 8.71 14.12
N GLU A 103 -4.41 9.10 12.95
CA GLU A 103 -3.55 9.31 11.76
C GLU A 103 -3.82 10.62 11.02
N ASP A 104 -2.77 11.13 10.35
CA ASP A 104 -2.89 12.12 9.30
C ASP A 104 -3.45 11.46 8.03
N PHE A 105 -4.78 11.46 7.92
CA PHE A 105 -5.51 10.91 6.76
C PHE A 105 -5.18 11.61 5.43
N SER A 106 -4.43 12.73 5.46
CA SER A 106 -4.04 13.45 4.25
C SER A 106 -3.13 12.64 3.33
N LYS A 107 -2.61 11.49 3.78
CA LYS A 107 -1.72 10.62 2.99
C LYS A 107 -2.27 9.22 2.74
N VAL A 108 -3.50 8.96 3.21
CA VAL A 108 -4.12 7.63 3.13
C VAL A 108 -5.11 7.57 1.96
N PHE A 109 -4.99 6.51 1.18
CA PHE A 109 -5.82 6.24 0.02
C PHE A 109 -6.44 4.85 0.12
N VAL A 110 -7.63 4.69 -0.46
CA VAL A 110 -8.29 3.39 -0.59
C VAL A 110 -8.56 3.04 -2.03
N LEU A 111 -8.35 1.77 -2.36
CA LEU A 111 -8.74 1.17 -3.62
C LEU A 111 -10.12 0.53 -3.44
N LYS A 112 -11.08 1.00 -4.23
CA LYS A 112 -12.44 0.46 -4.29
C LYS A 112 -12.67 -0.29 -5.59
N ASP A 113 -13.38 -1.41 -5.48
CA ASP A 113 -14.02 -2.14 -6.58
C ASP A 113 -15.53 -2.08 -6.36
N GLY A 114 -16.19 -1.16 -7.06
CA GLY A 114 -17.55 -0.72 -6.71
C GLY A 114 -17.61 -0.09 -5.32
N GLU A 115 -18.46 -0.61 -4.45
CA GLU A 115 -18.59 -0.17 -3.06
C GLU A 115 -17.59 -0.87 -2.12
N LYS A 116 -16.91 -1.93 -2.59
CA LYS A 116 -16.02 -2.73 -1.75
C LYS A 116 -14.64 -2.12 -1.71
N ILE A 117 -14.15 -1.82 -0.51
CA ILE A 117 -12.74 -1.49 -0.27
C ILE A 117 -11.92 -2.78 -0.29
N ILE A 118 -10.90 -2.81 -1.14
CA ILE A 118 -10.06 -3.99 -1.34
C ILE A 118 -8.63 -3.79 -0.84
N GLU A 119 -8.08 -2.57 -0.96
CA GLU A 119 -6.73 -2.26 -0.50
C GLU A 119 -6.64 -0.83 0.06
N TYR A 120 -5.64 -0.59 0.90
CA TYR A 120 -5.29 0.71 1.48
C TYR A 120 -3.84 1.02 1.13
N PHE A 121 -3.54 2.30 0.91
CA PHE A 121 -2.21 2.79 0.58
C PHE A 121 -1.89 4.02 1.42
N LEU A 122 -0.68 4.07 1.97
CA LEU A 122 -0.08 5.27 2.56
C LEU A 122 1.00 5.76 1.61
N ILE A 123 0.85 6.98 1.12
CA ILE A 123 1.83 7.61 0.21
C ILE A 123 2.62 8.66 0.98
N GLU A 124 3.95 8.55 0.95
CA GLU A 124 4.85 9.55 1.51
C GLU A 124 5.93 9.89 0.50
N ASN A 125 6.20 11.19 0.32
CA ASN A 125 7.27 11.69 -0.54
C ASN A 125 7.22 11.12 -1.98
N GLY A 126 6.02 10.92 -2.53
CA GLY A 126 5.83 10.40 -3.88
C GLY A 126 6.09 8.88 -4.03
N LYS A 127 6.12 8.13 -2.92
CA LYS A 127 6.29 6.68 -2.89
C LYS A 127 5.32 6.00 -1.93
N ILE A 128 5.11 4.70 -2.13
CA ILE A 128 4.27 3.87 -1.26
C ILE A 128 5.06 3.53 -0.01
N ASN A 129 4.61 4.07 1.12
CA ASN A 129 5.18 3.84 2.44
C ASN A 129 4.52 2.66 3.16
N ALA A 130 3.23 2.45 2.89
CA ALA A 130 2.51 1.27 3.34
C ALA A 130 1.42 0.87 2.35
N PHE A 131 1.16 -0.43 2.28
CA PHE A 131 -0.01 -0.96 1.59
C PHE A 131 -0.52 -2.20 2.31
N THR A 132 -1.81 -2.49 2.14
CA THR A 132 -2.38 -3.74 2.66
C THR A 132 -2.09 -4.90 1.75
N THR A 133 -2.07 -6.10 2.34
CA THR A 133 -2.22 -7.35 1.61
C THR A 133 -3.26 -8.21 2.29
N MET A 134 -4.07 -8.89 1.50
CA MET A 134 -5.05 -9.86 1.99
C MET A 134 -4.40 -11.25 2.05
N LYS A 135 -4.32 -11.85 3.26
CA LYS A 135 -4.07 -13.29 3.37
C LYS A 135 -5.39 -14.03 3.13
N LYS A 136 -5.38 -15.14 2.37
CA LYS A 136 -6.54 -16.05 2.31
C LYS A 136 -6.95 -16.39 3.76
N GLY A 137 -8.13 -15.96 4.20
CA GLY A 137 -8.63 -16.19 5.57
C GLY A 137 -8.63 -15.00 6.54
N SER A 138 -8.86 -13.77 6.06
CA SER A 138 -9.42 -12.65 6.86
C SER A 138 -8.47 -11.73 7.63
N ILE A 139 -7.15 -11.85 7.49
CA ILE A 139 -6.20 -10.90 8.12
C ILE A 139 -5.67 -9.94 7.06
N LYS A 140 -6.04 -8.66 7.18
CA LYS A 140 -5.43 -7.54 6.46
C LYS A 140 -4.08 -7.25 7.11
N VAL A 141 -2.98 -7.41 6.38
CA VAL A 141 -1.63 -7.10 6.88
C VAL A 141 -1.20 -5.76 6.29
N PHE A 142 -1.01 -4.75 7.14
CA PHE A 142 -0.43 -3.47 6.76
C PHE A 142 1.08 -3.57 6.83
N ILE A 143 1.76 -3.32 5.70
CA ILE A 143 3.21 -3.28 5.65
C ILE A 143 3.64 -1.87 5.93
N ILE A 144 4.09 -1.58 7.16
CA ILE A 144 4.58 -0.26 7.52
C ILE A 144 6.08 -0.24 7.27
N LEU A 145 6.51 0.45 6.23
CA LEU A 145 7.93 0.67 5.93
C LEU A 145 8.37 1.93 6.67
N CYS A 146 8.35 1.89 8.00
CA CYS A 146 8.81 3.02 8.82
C CYS A 146 10.22 3.43 8.41
N ASN A 147 10.45 4.75 8.34
CA ASN A 147 11.76 5.38 8.50
C ASN A 147 12.27 5.20 9.92
#